data_AF-A0A926WNN1-F1
#
_entry.id   AF-A0A926WNN1-F1
#
_cell.length_a   1.000
_cell.length_b   1.000
_cell.length_c   1.000
_cell.angle_alpha   90.00
_cell.angle_beta   90.00
_cell.angle_gamma   90.00
#
_symmetry.space_group_name_H-M   'P 1'
#
loop_
_entity.id
_entity.type
_entity.pdbx_description
1 polymer ?
#
loop_
_entity_poly.entity_id
_entity_poly.type
_entity_poly.pdbx_seq_one_letter_code
_entity_poly.pdbx_strand_id
1 'polypeptide(L)' 'MTEIVFLIEDDPDGGYTAKALGESIFTQADDIETLREMVRDAVQCHFPDKQKYPKVVMLI' A
#
# COMPACT_ATOMS: atom_id res chain seq x y z
N MET A 1 -17.64 -3.38 -4.06
CA MET A 1 -16.47 -4.05 -3.47
C MET A 1 -15.27 -3.31 -4.01
N THR A 2 -14.39 -2.83 -3.15
CA THR A 2 -13.26 -1.97 -3.56
C THR A 2 -11.99 -2.80 -3.47
N GLU A 3 -11.22 -2.76 -4.55
CA GLU A 3 -9.93 -3.42 -4.69
C GLU A 3 -8.90 -2.32 -4.90
N ILE A 4 -7.77 -2.41 -4.21
CA ILE A 4 -6.65 -1.50 -4.41
C ILE A 4 -5.44 -2.31 -4.84
N VAL A 5 -4.78 -1.83 -5.88
CA VAL A 5 -3.54 -2.37 -6.39
C VAL A 5 -2.43 -1.42 -6.01
N PHE A 6 -1.35 -1.93 -5.42
CA PHE A 6 -0.12 -1.20 -5.16
C PHE A 6 0.94 -1.66 -6.15
N LEU A 7 1.56 -0.72 -6.84
CA LEU A 7 2.74 -0.95 -7.65
C LEU A 7 3.96 -0.90 -6.74
N ILE A 8 4.76 -1.98 -6.70
CA ILE A 8 6.04 -2.00 -6.00
C ILE A 8 7.15 -1.60 -6.96
N GLU A 9 8.01 -0.68 -6.52
CA GLU A 9 9.21 -0.26 -7.26
C GLU A 9 10.42 -0.27 -6.32
N ASP A 10 11.59 -0.62 -6.84
CA ASP A 10 12.86 -0.47 -6.10
C ASP A 10 13.16 1.01 -5.89
N ASP A 11 13.57 1.37 -4.68
CA ASP A 11 13.97 2.74 -4.38
C ASP A 11 15.45 2.98 -4.75
N PRO A 12 15.80 4.11 -5.39
CA PRO A 12 17.17 4.42 -5.77
C PRO A 12 18.14 4.54 -4.57
N ASP A 13 17.64 4.89 -3.38
CA ASP A 13 18.43 4.96 -2.15
C ASP A 13 18.45 3.62 -1.37
N GLY A 14 17.77 2.60 -1.90
CA GLY A 14 17.67 1.25 -1.32
C GLY A 14 16.30 0.98 -0.69
N GLY A 15 15.89 -0.29 -0.72
CA GLY A 15 14.59 -0.75 -0.25
C GLY A 15 13.52 -0.70 -1.33
N TYR A 16 12.26 -0.58 -0.91
CA TYR A 16 11.10 -0.70 -1.78
C TYR A 16 10.10 0.41 -1.52
N THR A 17 9.50 0.91 -2.60
CA THR A 17 8.35 1.80 -2.56
C THR A 17 7.11 1.04 -3.02
N ALA A 18 5.95 1.39 -2.47
CA ALA A 18 4.65 0.91 -2.92
C ALA A 18 3.69 2.09 -3.11
N LYS A 19 3.07 2.15 -4.29
CA LYS A 19 2.16 3.22 -4.69
C LYS A 19 0.81 2.66 -5.09
N ALA A 20 -0.26 3.15 -4.47
CA ALA A 20 -1.61 2.75 -4.86
C ALA A 20 -1.97 3.28 -6.26
N LEU A 21 -2.53 2.40 -7.09
CA LEU A 21 -3.11 2.74 -8.38
C LEU A 21 -4.57 3.15 -8.16
N GLY A 22 -4.86 4.43 -8.39
CA GLY A 22 -6.19 5.01 -8.24
C GLY A 22 -6.42 5.77 -6.93
N GLU A 23 -5.55 5.58 -5.93
CA GLU A 23 -5.63 6.29 -4.64
C GLU A 23 -4.31 7.02 -4.35
N SER A 24 -4.37 8.09 -3.57
CA SER A 24 -3.18 8.85 -3.18
C SER A 24 -2.52 8.27 -1.93
N ILE A 25 -2.16 6.98 -1.99
CA ILE A 25 -1.49 6.26 -0.89
C ILE A 25 -0.09 5.84 -1.36
N PHE A 26 0.92 6.21 -0.58
CA PHE A 26 2.32 5.95 -0.85
C PHE A 26 2.98 5.45 0.43
N THR A 27 3.78 4.41 0.30
CA THR A 27 4.52 3.80 1.42
C THR A 27 5.89 3.36 0.94
N GLN A 28 6.85 3.32 1.85
CA GLN A 28 8.21 2.88 1.59
C GLN A 28 8.71 2.08 2.78
N ALA A 29 9.57 1.09 2.53
CA ALA A 29 10.26 0.34 3.56
C ALA A 29 11.55 -0.29 3.02
N ASP A 30 12.48 -0.62 3.93
CA ASP A 30 13.74 -1.26 3.58
C ASP A 30 13.56 -2.70 3.04
N ASP A 31 12.51 -3.40 3.48
CA ASP A 31 12.21 -4.79 3.11
C ASP A 31 10.73 -4.99 2.72
N ILE A 32 10.45 -5.97 1.86
CA ILE A 32 9.09 -6.29 1.39
C ILE A 32 8.15 -6.65 2.56
N GLU A 33 8.66 -7.30 3.60
CA GLU A 33 7.85 -7.67 4.77
C GLU A 33 7.31 -6.43 5.48
N THR A 34 8.19 -5.47 5.79
CA THR A 34 7.83 -4.18 6.39
C THR A 34 6.97 -3.34 5.45
N LEU A 35 7.24 -3.38 4.13
CA LEU A 35 6.43 -2.68 3.14
C LEU A 35 4.97 -3.13 3.18
N ARG A 36 4.72 -4.45 3.31
CA ARG A 36 3.36 -5.00 3.40
C ARG A 36 2.64 -4.52 4.65
N GLU A 37 3.33 -4.45 5.79
CA GLU A 37 2.75 -3.91 7.02
C GLU A 37 2.42 -2.42 6.88
N MET A 38 3.36 -1.63 6.33
CA MET A 38 3.17 -0.21 6.06
C MET A 38 2.01 0.05 5.11
N VAL A 39 1.87 -0.72 4.02
CA VAL A 39 0.75 -0.64 3.09
C VAL A 39 -0.58 -0.89 3.81
N ARG A 40 -0.66 -1.93 4.64
CA ARG A 40 -1.88 -2.26 5.37
C ARG A 40 -2.27 -1.16 6.35
N ASP A 41 -1.30 -0.60 7.06
CA ASP A 41 -1.52 0.50 8.00
C ASP A 41 -1.96 1.78 7.27
N ALA A 42 -1.29 2.13 6.17
CA ALA A 42 -1.63 3.28 5.35
C ALA A 42 -3.05 3.18 4.77
N VAL A 43 -3.45 2.01 4.28
CA VAL A 43 -4.82 1.74 3.84
C VAL A 43 -5.81 1.89 5.00
N GLN A 44 -5.47 1.40 6.19
CA GLN A 44 -6.35 1.55 7.37
C GLN A 44 -6.52 2.99 7.82
N CYS A 45 -5.46 3.78 7.77
CA CYS A 45 -5.50 5.20 8.09
C CYS A 45 -6.30 5.98 7.03
N HIS A 46 -6.18 5.61 5.75
CA HIS A 46 -6.88 6.27 4.64
C HIS A 46 -8.39 5.99 4.62
N PHE A 47 -8.81 4.79 5.04
CA PHE A 47 -10.22 4.37 5.09
C PHE A 47 -10.73 4.21 6.52
N PRO A 48 -11.03 5.31 7.26
CA PRO A 48 -11.56 5.23 8.62
C PRO A 48 -12.97 4.61 8.66
N ASP A 49 -13.74 4.74 7.56
CA ASP A 49 -15.00 4.04 7.37
C ASP A 49 -14.77 2.57 7.00
N LYS A 50 -15.12 1.65 7.91
CA LYS A 50 -15.02 0.19 7.64
C LYS A 50 -15.79 -0.28 6.40
N GLN A 51 -16.79 0.47 5.94
CA GLN A 51 -17.53 0.15 4.70
C GLN A 51 -16.74 0.47 3.43
N LYS A 52 -15.80 1.41 3.49
CA LYS A 52 -14.94 1.80 2.36
C LYS A 52 -13.62 1.04 2.34
N TYR A 53 -13.33 0.29 3.41
CA TYR A 53 -12.11 -0.51 3.50
C TYR A 53 -12.04 -1.50 2.34
N PRO A 54 -10.94 -1.52 1.57
CA PRO A 54 -10.78 -2.43 0.45
C PRO A 54 -10.74 -3.86 0.96
N LYS A 55 -11.42 -4.78 0.25
CA LYS A 55 -11.44 -6.20 0.66
C LYS A 55 -10.22 -6.96 0.16
N VAL A 56 -9.60 -6.46 -0.90
CA VAL A 56 -8.41 -7.02 -1.53
C VAL A 56 -7.40 -5.91 -1.71
N VAL A 57 -6.19 -6.16 -1.21
CA VAL A 57 -5.01 -5.34 -1.45
C VAL A 57 -4.04 -6.23 -2.20
N MET A 58 -3.74 -5.86 -3.43
CA MET A 58 -2.81 -6.60 -4.29
C MET A 58 -1.55 -5.78 -4.45
N LEU A 59 -0.39 -6.41 -4.26
CA LEU A 59 0.89 -5.80 -4.59
C LEU A 59 1.43 -6.45 -5.85
N ILE A 60 1.80 -5.64 -6.84
CA ILE A 60 2.29 -6.07 -8.16
C ILE A 60 3.67 -5.52 -8.45
#